data_AF-A0AAE1RH08-F1
#
_entry.id   AF-A0AAE1RH08-F1
#
_cell.length_a   1.000
_cell.length_b   1.000
_cell.length_c   1.000
_cell.angle_alpha   90.00
_cell.angle_beta   90.00
_cell.angle_gamma   90.00
#
_symmetry.space_group_name_H-M   'P 1'
#
loop_
_entity.id
_entity.type
_entity.pdbx_description
1 polymer ?
#
loop_
_entity_poly.entity_id
_entity_poly.type
_entity_poly.pdbx_seq_one_letter_code
_entity_poly.pdbx_strand_id
1 'polypeptide(L)'
;MGSSNGAGVTEDSTTVSDDAHDTDIDMADIEAEAIDSPRFQEGEKVLAFHSQQLYEAKVQKAEFQMRELRYFVHYLDKDGPPPEKLVNVQIPPQLKKQLIDDSEFVNHLGKLIRLPHSQNVDEILEKYRDYRLKKDGEIPDSVGETISGLKCYFNKALPAMLLYKNEREQFQELI
;
A
#
# COMPACT_ATOMS: atom_id res chain seq x y z
N MET A 1 66.88 -27.15 -37.98
CA MET A 1 65.67 -27.52 -38.74
C MET A 1 64.71 -26.35 -38.50
N GLY A 2 64.67 -25.31 -39.34
CA GLY A 2 64.21 -25.33 -40.74
C GLY A 2 62.69 -25.49 -40.72
N SER A 3 61.82 -24.64 -41.26
CA SER A 3 61.88 -23.51 -42.19
C SER A 3 60.49 -22.82 -42.15
N SER A 4 60.38 -21.48 -42.29
CA SER A 4 59.78 -20.76 -43.45
C SER A 4 58.24 -20.87 -43.59
N ASN A 5 57.42 -19.91 -44.03
CA ASN A 5 57.47 -18.54 -44.58
C ASN A 5 56.01 -17.99 -44.49
N GLY A 6 55.75 -16.69 -44.41
CA GLY A 6 55.38 -15.83 -45.57
C GLY A 6 53.97 -15.25 -45.35
N ALA A 7 53.78 -13.93 -45.23
CA ALA A 7 53.73 -12.89 -46.28
C ALA A 7 52.26 -12.54 -46.65
N GLY A 8 51.91 -11.25 -46.62
CA GLY A 8 50.65 -10.74 -47.15
C GLY A 8 50.24 -9.36 -46.60
N VAL A 9 50.68 -8.31 -47.28
CA VAL A 9 50.29 -6.89 -47.15
C VAL A 9 49.17 -6.59 -48.16
N THR A 10 48.17 -5.75 -47.80
CA THR A 10 47.44 -4.77 -48.65
C THR A 10 46.48 -3.99 -47.73
N GLU A 11 46.70 -2.73 -47.37
CA GLU A 11 46.43 -1.48 -48.12
C GLU A 11 44.94 -1.06 -48.21
N ASP A 12 44.63 -0.04 -47.40
CA ASP A 12 43.79 1.15 -47.57
C ASP A 12 42.77 1.28 -48.73
N SER A 13 41.55 1.73 -48.39
CA SER A 13 40.78 2.72 -49.16
C SER A 13 39.51 3.20 -48.42
N THR A 14 39.53 4.50 -48.07
CA THR A 14 38.49 5.57 -48.24
C THR A 14 36.99 5.18 -48.26
N THR A 15 36.06 5.88 -47.58
CA THR A 15 35.63 7.25 -47.89
C THR A 15 34.96 8.00 -46.72
N VAL A 16 35.13 9.32 -46.77
CA VAL A 16 34.62 10.42 -45.93
C VAL A 16 33.10 10.60 -46.06
N SER A 17 32.43 11.06 -44.99
CA SER A 17 31.45 12.18 -45.06
C SER A 17 30.99 12.60 -43.66
N ASP A 18 31.23 13.88 -43.36
CA ASP A 18 30.54 14.67 -42.35
C ASP A 18 29.04 14.71 -42.68
N ASP A 19 28.16 14.57 -41.68
CA ASP A 19 26.89 15.27 -41.71
C ASP A 19 26.37 15.46 -40.28
N ALA A 20 26.38 16.72 -39.84
CA ALA A 20 25.75 17.15 -38.61
C ALA A 20 24.24 17.21 -38.85
N HIS A 21 23.50 16.24 -38.29
CA HIS A 21 22.08 16.45 -38.08
C HIS A 21 21.88 17.25 -36.80
N ASP A 22 21.92 18.57 -37.00
CA ASP A 22 21.03 19.49 -36.31
C ASP A 22 19.60 19.06 -36.68
N THR A 23 18.96 18.34 -35.77
CA THR A 23 17.51 18.31 -35.70
C THR A 23 17.17 18.93 -34.37
N ASP A 24 16.80 20.21 -34.43
CA ASP A 24 15.86 20.81 -33.51
C ASP A 24 14.77 19.78 -33.24
N ILE A 25 14.82 19.15 -32.06
CA ILE A 25 13.70 18.36 -31.58
C ILE A 25 12.68 19.40 -31.17
N ASP A 26 11.82 19.78 -32.11
CA ASP A 26 10.63 20.54 -31.82
C ASP A 26 9.91 19.84 -30.67
N MET A 27 9.82 20.59 -29.56
CA MET A 27 9.26 20.15 -28.28
C MET A 27 7.73 20.09 -28.31
N ALA A 28 7.18 19.70 -29.46
CA ALA A 28 5.77 19.74 -29.79
C ALA A 28 5.47 18.63 -30.80
N ASP A 29 5.61 17.38 -30.38
CA ASP A 29 4.83 16.23 -30.90
C ASP A 29 5.14 14.97 -30.08
N ILE A 30 4.99 15.09 -28.75
CA ILE A 30 4.54 13.91 -28.00
C ILE A 30 3.05 13.80 -28.31
N GLU A 31 2.75 13.09 -29.40
CA GLU A 31 1.41 12.64 -29.73
C GLU A 31 0.78 12.05 -28.47
N ALA A 32 -0.25 12.75 -27.99
CA ALA A 32 -1.12 12.32 -26.90
C ALA A 32 -1.99 11.15 -27.39
N GLU A 33 -1.34 10.03 -27.73
CA GLU A 33 -1.99 8.81 -28.15
C GLU A 33 -2.40 8.01 -26.90
N ALA A 34 -3.72 7.82 -26.78
CA ALA A 34 -4.40 6.75 -26.04
C ALA A 34 -4.64 6.87 -24.51
N ILE A 35 -5.24 7.97 -24.03
CA ILE A 35 -6.06 7.94 -22.79
C ILE A 35 -7.56 8.22 -23.07
N ASP A 36 -7.99 8.24 -24.34
CA ASP A 36 -9.39 8.61 -24.69
C ASP A 36 -10.31 7.40 -24.91
N SER A 37 -9.80 6.17 -24.79
CA SER A 37 -10.63 4.97 -24.88
C SER A 37 -11.15 4.56 -23.49
N PRO A 38 -12.46 4.32 -23.32
CA PRO A 38 -12.98 3.78 -22.08
C PRO A 38 -12.37 2.41 -21.80
N ARG A 39 -11.72 2.32 -20.64
CA ARG A 39 -11.04 1.14 -20.10
C ARG A 39 -11.98 -0.03 -19.86
N PHE A 40 -13.26 0.25 -19.61
CA PHE A 40 -14.30 -0.74 -19.34
C PHE A 40 -15.48 -0.57 -20.29
N GLN A 41 -16.07 -1.69 -20.72
CA GLN A 41 -17.19 -1.72 -21.67
C GLN A 41 -18.54 -1.78 -20.97
N GLU A 42 -19.60 -1.33 -21.66
CA GLU A 42 -20.97 -1.51 -21.16
C GLU A 42 -21.27 -3.00 -20.94
N GLY A 43 -21.78 -3.30 -19.75
CA GLY A 43 -22.09 -4.65 -19.31
C GLY A 43 -20.95 -5.38 -18.61
N GLU A 44 -19.74 -4.82 -18.61
CA GLU A 44 -18.58 -5.39 -17.92
C GLU A 44 -18.78 -5.35 -16.39
N LYS A 45 -18.39 -6.43 -15.73
CA LYS A 45 -18.37 -6.50 -14.27
C LYS A 45 -17.06 -5.93 -13.75
N VAL A 46 -17.15 -4.93 -12.89
CA VAL A 46 -16.01 -4.21 -12.30
C VAL A 46 -16.15 -4.15 -10.79
N LEU A 47 -15.04 -3.95 -10.08
CA LEU A 47 -15.04 -3.62 -8.66
C LEU A 47 -15.06 -2.10 -8.49
N ALA A 48 -16.11 -1.57 -7.88
CA ALA A 48 -16.26 -0.15 -7.61
C ALA A 48 -15.96 0.15 -6.14
N PHE A 49 -15.06 1.09 -5.87
CA PHE A 49 -14.74 1.54 -4.52
C PHE A 49 -15.69 2.67 -4.11
N HIS A 50 -16.54 2.42 -3.12
CA HIS A 50 -17.52 3.38 -2.61
C HIS A 50 -17.64 3.23 -1.10
N SER A 51 -17.78 4.34 -0.37
CA SER A 51 -18.02 4.31 1.08
C SER A 51 -17.08 3.39 1.89
N GLN A 52 -15.78 3.36 1.52
CA GLN A 52 -14.72 2.53 2.13
C GLN A 52 -14.83 1.02 1.88
N GLN A 53 -15.67 0.59 0.94
CA GLN A 53 -15.86 -0.82 0.57
C GLN A 53 -15.73 -1.00 -0.94
N LEU A 54 -15.37 -2.22 -1.36
CA LEU A 54 -15.38 -2.63 -2.77
C LEU A 54 -16.71 -3.36 -3.03
N TYR A 55 -17.43 -2.92 -4.05
CA TYR A 55 -18.68 -3.54 -4.49
C TYR A 55 -18.51 -4.13 -5.88
N GLU A 56 -19.15 -5.27 -6.14
CA GLU A 56 -19.31 -5.74 -7.51
C GLU A 56 -20.33 -4.83 -8.20
N ALA A 57 -19.95 -4.29 -9.36
CA ALA A 57 -20.80 -3.39 -10.11
C ALA A 57 -20.76 -3.74 -11.60
N LYS A 58 -21.84 -3.44 -12.31
CA LYS A 58 -21.92 -3.56 -13.75
C LYS A 58 -21.79 -2.18 -14.37
N VAL A 59 -20.84 -2.01 -15.28
CA VAL A 59 -20.73 -0.78 -16.07
C VAL A 59 -21.97 -0.63 -16.92
N GLN A 60 -22.70 0.47 -16.72
CA GLN A 60 -23.86 0.83 -17.53
C GLN A 60 -23.46 1.71 -18.69
N LYS A 61 -22.53 2.66 -18.48
CA LYS A 61 -22.10 3.59 -19.52
C LYS A 61 -20.81 4.27 -19.13
N ALA A 62 -20.03 4.68 -20.13
CA ALA A 62 -18.94 5.63 -19.97
C ALA A 62 -19.28 6.92 -20.75
N GLU A 63 -19.12 8.08 -20.13
CA GLU A 63 -19.32 9.37 -20.78
C GLU A 63 -18.12 10.28 -20.56
N PHE A 64 -17.68 10.95 -21.63
CA PHE A 64 -16.73 12.05 -21.54
C PHE A 64 -17.50 13.35 -21.31
N GLN A 65 -17.33 13.93 -20.13
CA GLN A 65 -17.87 15.25 -19.79
C GLN A 65 -16.75 16.12 -19.24
N MET A 66 -16.60 17.34 -19.77
CA MET A 66 -15.61 18.32 -19.29
C MET A 66 -14.16 17.77 -19.24
N ARG A 67 -13.74 16.99 -20.24
CA ARG A 67 -12.43 16.28 -20.29
C ARG A 67 -12.22 15.25 -19.16
N GLU A 68 -13.29 14.78 -18.51
CA GLU A 68 -13.25 13.67 -17.57
C GLU A 68 -14.08 12.50 -18.09
N LEU A 69 -13.52 11.30 -18.02
CA LEU A 69 -14.23 10.07 -18.29
C LEU A 69 -14.97 9.60 -17.03
N ARG A 70 -16.30 9.63 -17.07
CA ARG A 70 -17.15 9.14 -15.98
C ARG A 70 -17.77 7.80 -16.33
N TYR A 71 -17.63 6.83 -15.42
CA TYR A 71 -18.32 5.55 -15.50
C TYR A 71 -19.57 5.58 -14.63
N PHE A 72 -20.69 5.21 -15.23
CA PHE A 72 -21.94 4.92 -14.53
C PHE A 72 -21.97 3.43 -14.27
N VAL A 73 -22.06 3.04 -13.00
CA VAL A 73 -22.07 1.64 -12.58
C VAL A 73 -23.32 1.34 -11.77
N HIS A 74 -23.90 0.15 -11.97
CA HIS A 74 -24.97 -0.38 -11.12
C HIS A 74 -24.38 -1.40 -10.16
N TYR A 75 -24.40 -1.10 -8.86
CA TYR A 75 -23.98 -2.02 -7.82
C TYR A 75 -24.87 -3.27 -7.84
N LEU A 76 -24.24 -4.44 -8.00
CA LEU A 76 -24.90 -5.73 -8.14
C LEU A 76 -25.13 -6.38 -6.77
N ASP A 77 -25.70 -5.64 -5.82
CA ASP A 77 -26.03 -6.15 -4.48
C ASP A 77 -27.46 -5.75 -4.12
N LYS A 78 -28.44 -6.58 -4.49
CA LYS A 78 -29.75 -6.60 -3.80
C LYS A 78 -29.76 -7.50 -2.58
N ASP A 79 -28.72 -8.30 -2.41
CA ASP A 79 -28.37 -9.02 -1.19
C ASP A 79 -26.84 -9.00 -1.20
N GLY A 80 -26.23 -8.19 -0.33
CA GLY A 80 -24.77 -7.98 -0.33
C GLY A 80 -23.98 -9.29 -0.27
N PRO A 81 -22.65 -9.25 -0.51
CA PRO A 81 -21.82 -10.43 -0.40
C PRO A 81 -22.13 -11.15 0.92
N PRO A 82 -22.22 -12.50 0.93
CA PRO A 82 -22.34 -13.22 2.18
C PRO A 82 -21.24 -12.67 3.10
N PRO A 83 -21.51 -12.41 4.39
CA PRO A 83 -20.49 -11.95 5.32
C PRO A 83 -19.49 -13.08 5.51
N GLU A 84 -18.61 -13.28 4.54
CA GLU A 84 -17.55 -14.27 4.57
C GLU A 84 -16.53 -13.73 5.57
N LYS A 85 -16.79 -14.11 6.82
CA LYS A 85 -15.89 -14.03 7.98
C LYS A 85 -15.51 -12.61 8.40
N LEU A 86 -16.50 -11.73 8.54
CA LEU A 86 -16.32 -10.55 9.39
C LEU A 86 -16.18 -11.02 10.84
N VAL A 87 -14.93 -11.07 11.33
CA VAL A 87 -14.66 -11.31 12.75
C VAL A 87 -15.02 -10.04 13.50
N ASN A 88 -16.18 -10.05 14.16
CA ASN A 88 -16.58 -8.94 15.01
C ASN A 88 -15.80 -8.98 16.33
N VAL A 89 -14.70 -8.21 16.41
CA VAL A 89 -13.96 -8.02 17.65
C VAL A 89 -14.77 -7.09 18.55
N GLN A 90 -15.35 -7.63 19.62
CA GLN A 90 -16.08 -6.82 20.59
C GLN A 90 -15.10 -6.01 21.45
N ILE A 91 -15.07 -4.70 21.24
CA ILE A 91 -14.29 -3.77 22.05
C ILE A 91 -15.10 -3.40 23.30
N PRO A 92 -14.57 -3.62 24.53
CA PRO A 92 -15.20 -3.17 25.77
C PRO A 92 -15.53 -1.66 25.76
N PRO A 93 -16.66 -1.22 26.34
CA PRO A 93 -17.08 0.19 26.32
C PRO A 93 -16.03 1.16 26.88
N GLN A 94 -15.28 0.74 27.90
CA GLN A 94 -14.22 1.53 28.52
C GLN A 94 -13.10 1.84 27.53
N LEU A 95 -12.70 0.85 26.71
CA LEU A 95 -11.68 1.02 25.69
C LEU A 95 -12.18 1.86 24.52
N LYS A 96 -13.47 1.77 24.16
CA LYS A 96 -14.07 2.66 23.16
C LYS A 96 -13.96 4.12 23.57
N LYS A 97 -14.28 4.44 24.83
CA LYS A 97 -14.11 5.80 25.35
C LYS A 97 -12.65 6.25 25.28
N GLN A 98 -11.72 5.39 25.72
CA GLN A 98 -10.30 5.71 25.67
C GLN A 98 -9.81 5.98 24.24
N LEU A 99 -10.31 5.25 23.23
CA LEU A 99 -9.98 5.50 21.82
C LEU A 99 -10.53 6.84 21.30
N ILE A 100 -11.72 7.25 21.76
CA ILE A 100 -12.29 8.56 21.42
C ILE A 100 -11.40 9.66 22.02
N ASP A 101 -11.08 9.54 23.31
CA ASP A 101 -10.24 10.49 24.03
C ASP A 101 -8.84 10.59 23.37
N ASP A 102 -8.21 9.46 23.03
CA ASP A 102 -6.91 9.39 22.37
C ASP A 102 -6.92 10.07 20.98
N SER A 103 -7.96 9.80 20.18
CA SER A 103 -8.17 10.48 18.90
C SER A 103 -8.31 12.00 19.06
N GLU A 104 -8.99 12.48 20.10
CA GLU A 104 -9.07 13.91 20.39
C GLU A 104 -7.72 14.49 20.80
N PHE A 105 -6.97 13.78 21.65
CA PHE A 105 -5.64 14.21 22.10
C PHE A 105 -4.66 14.34 20.94
N VAL A 106 -4.62 13.38 20.03
CA VAL A 106 -3.67 13.38 18.92
C VAL A 106 -4.09 14.34 17.80
N ASN A 107 -5.36 14.30 17.37
CA ASN A 107 -5.79 15.04 16.18
C ASN A 107 -6.15 16.49 16.47
N HIS A 108 -6.73 16.80 17.64
CA HIS A 108 -7.23 18.16 17.94
C HIS A 108 -6.32 18.90 18.92
N LEU A 109 -5.76 18.20 19.91
CA LEU A 109 -4.92 18.82 20.94
C LEU A 109 -3.43 18.72 20.64
N GLY A 110 -3.03 17.98 19.59
CA GLY A 110 -1.63 17.79 19.20
C GLY A 110 -0.75 17.16 20.30
N LYS A 111 -1.37 16.44 21.24
CA LYS A 111 -0.67 15.76 22.33
C LYS A 111 -0.17 14.42 21.82
N LEU A 112 1.10 14.39 21.45
CA LEU A 112 1.79 13.17 21.04
C LEU A 112 2.35 12.43 22.26
N ILE A 113 2.35 11.09 22.18
CA ILE A 113 2.99 10.24 23.18
C ILE A 113 4.50 10.52 23.14
N ARG A 114 5.11 10.82 24.29
CA ARG A 114 6.57 11.05 24.33
C ARG A 114 7.31 9.72 24.16
N LEU A 115 8.25 9.70 23.21
CA LEU A 115 9.13 8.55 22.98
C LEU A 115 10.53 8.80 23.58
N PRO A 116 11.21 7.77 24.13
CA PRO A 116 10.70 6.41 24.35
C PRO A 116 9.63 6.38 25.46
N HIS A 117 8.54 5.64 25.22
CA HIS A 117 7.44 5.52 26.19
C HIS A 117 7.85 4.62 27.37
N SER A 118 7.32 4.89 28.56
CA SER A 118 7.67 4.17 29.80
C SER A 118 7.18 2.72 29.84
N GLN A 119 6.17 2.39 29.03
CA GLN A 119 5.68 1.03 28.84
C GLN A 119 5.56 0.75 27.34
N ASN A 120 6.27 -0.26 26.86
CA ASN A 120 6.19 -0.69 25.46
C ASN A 120 5.22 -1.87 25.29
N VAL A 121 4.92 -2.20 24.04
CA VAL A 121 4.00 -3.30 23.72
C VAL A 121 4.51 -4.65 24.22
N ASP A 122 5.83 -4.87 24.20
CA ASP A 122 6.44 -6.11 24.67
C ASP A 122 6.17 -6.33 26.17
N GLU A 123 6.34 -5.29 26.98
CA GLU A 123 6.05 -5.33 28.42
C GLU A 123 4.56 -5.58 28.70
N ILE A 124 3.65 -5.04 27.88
CA ILE A 124 2.21 -5.27 28.03
C ILE A 124 1.86 -6.73 27.71
N LEU A 125 2.44 -7.26 26.62
CA LEU A 125 2.23 -8.65 26.21
C LEU A 125 2.82 -9.63 27.23
N GLU A 126 3.99 -9.34 27.79
CA GLU A 126 4.60 -10.14 28.87
C GLU A 126 3.75 -10.10 30.15
N LYS A 127 3.23 -8.94 30.54
CA LYS A 127 2.29 -8.84 31.68
C LYS A 127 1.06 -9.70 31.47
N TYR A 128 0.54 -9.76 30.25
CA TYR A 128 -0.59 -10.63 29.92
C TYR A 128 -0.21 -12.11 30.03
N ARG A 129 0.97 -12.50 29.52
CA ARG A 129 1.51 -13.86 29.65
C ARG A 129 1.59 -14.29 31.12
N ASP A 130 2.18 -13.46 31.96
CA ASP A 130 2.36 -13.73 33.39
C ASP A 130 1.03 -13.78 34.14
N TYR A 131 0.09 -12.91 33.77
CA TYR A 131 -1.28 -12.95 34.28
C TYR A 131 -1.96 -14.29 33.97
N ARG A 132 -1.82 -14.80 32.73
CA ARG A 132 -2.39 -16.09 32.33
C ARG A 132 -1.77 -17.25 33.11
N LEU A 133 -0.44 -17.25 33.29
CA LEU A 133 0.25 -18.26 34.10
C LEU A 133 -0.23 -18.27 35.55
N LYS A 134 -0.40 -17.11 36.17
CA LYS A 134 -0.90 -16.99 37.56
C LYS A 134 -2.35 -17.43 37.71
N LYS A 135 -3.17 -17.22 36.69
CA LYS A 135 -4.60 -17.53 36.71
C LYS A 135 -4.90 -19.00 36.44
N ASP A 136 -4.25 -19.57 35.43
CA ASP A 136 -4.57 -20.91 34.92
C ASP A 136 -3.54 -21.96 35.35
N GLY A 137 -2.41 -21.57 35.94
CA GLY A 137 -1.32 -22.45 36.37
C GLY A 137 -0.39 -22.89 35.25
N GLU A 138 -0.85 -22.85 34.00
CA GLU A 138 -0.08 -23.21 32.80
C GLU A 138 -0.34 -22.18 31.70
N ILE A 139 0.63 -21.98 30.81
CA ILE A 139 0.46 -21.18 29.60
C ILE A 139 0.22 -22.15 28.44
N PRO A 140 -0.99 -22.21 27.87
CA PRO A 140 -1.23 -22.99 26.66
C PRO A 140 -0.31 -22.52 25.53
N ASP A 141 0.21 -23.43 24.72
CA ASP A 141 1.04 -23.10 23.54
C ASP A 141 0.35 -22.08 22.63
N SER A 142 -0.98 -22.19 22.49
CA SER A 142 -1.80 -21.26 21.73
C SER A 142 -1.75 -19.81 22.23
N VAL A 143 -1.57 -19.58 23.54
CA VAL A 143 -1.41 -18.23 24.10
C VAL A 143 -0.07 -17.65 23.70
N GLY A 144 1.00 -18.46 23.73
CA GLY A 144 2.33 -18.05 23.27
C GLY A 144 2.33 -17.66 21.79
N GLU A 145 1.72 -18.49 20.94
CA GLU A 145 1.55 -18.21 19.51
C GLU A 145 0.71 -16.95 19.27
N THR A 146 -0.38 -16.78 20.01
CA THR A 146 -1.25 -15.59 19.89
C THR A 146 -0.47 -14.31 20.25
N ILE A 147 0.28 -14.32 21.35
CA ILE A 147 1.09 -13.17 21.78
C ILE A 147 2.17 -12.84 20.73
N SER A 148 2.86 -13.87 20.23
CA SER A 148 3.87 -13.71 19.18
C SER A 148 3.27 -13.15 17.89
N GLY A 149 2.11 -13.66 17.48
CA GLY A 149 1.34 -13.19 16.33
C GLY A 149 0.91 -11.72 16.48
N LEU A 150 0.41 -11.34 17.66
CA LEU A 150 0.03 -9.96 17.97
C LEU A 150 1.22 -9.00 17.92
N LYS A 151 2.37 -9.39 18.48
CA LYS A 151 3.62 -8.61 18.40
C LYS A 151 4.05 -8.39 16.95
N CYS A 152 4.07 -9.47 16.16
CA CYS A 152 4.42 -9.41 14.74
C CYS A 152 3.46 -8.54 13.94
N TYR A 153 2.16 -8.68 14.19
CA TYR A 153 1.12 -7.87 13.55
C TYR A 153 1.29 -6.39 13.90
N PHE A 154 1.46 -6.06 15.18
CA PHE A 154 1.65 -4.70 15.64
C PHE A 154 2.84 -4.04 14.92
N ASN A 155 4.00 -4.69 14.88
CA ASN A 155 5.19 -4.13 14.25
C ASN A 155 5.00 -3.84 12.74
N LYS A 156 4.22 -4.66 12.04
CA LYS A 156 3.91 -4.46 10.61
C LYS A 156 2.80 -3.43 10.39
N ALA A 157 1.77 -3.46 11.24
CA ALA A 157 0.60 -2.60 11.13
C ALA A 157 0.88 -1.18 11.63
N LEU A 158 1.86 -0.98 12.51
CA LEU A 158 2.19 0.31 13.12
C LEU A 158 2.40 1.41 12.06
N PRO A 159 3.39 1.32 11.15
CA PRO A 159 3.56 2.32 10.09
C PRO A 159 2.43 2.33 9.06
N ALA A 160 1.78 1.19 8.84
CA ALA A 160 0.79 1.02 7.79
C ALA A 160 -0.54 1.72 8.14
N MET A 161 -1.07 1.49 9.34
CA MET A 161 -2.45 1.84 9.68
C MET A 161 -2.72 2.27 11.12
N LEU A 162 -1.79 2.07 12.07
CA LEU A 162 -2.09 2.37 13.49
C LEU A 162 -1.72 3.80 13.91
N LEU A 163 -0.90 4.51 13.14
CA LEU A 163 -0.49 5.89 13.43
C LEU A 163 -1.44 6.92 12.79
N TYR A 164 -1.85 7.90 13.58
CA TYR A 164 -2.52 9.10 13.07
C TYR A 164 -1.55 9.94 12.23
N LYS A 165 -2.09 10.86 11.42
CA LYS A 165 -1.28 11.72 10.54
C LYS A 165 -0.20 12.49 11.31
N ASN A 166 -0.55 12.99 12.49
CA ASN A 166 0.34 13.78 13.34
C ASN A 166 1.45 12.94 14.01
N GLU A 167 1.25 11.64 14.17
CA GLU A 167 2.25 10.73 14.79
C GLU A 167 3.26 10.19 13.78
N ARG A 168 2.96 10.28 12.48
CA ARG A 168 3.84 9.75 11.42
C ARG A 168 5.17 10.48 11.35
N GLU A 169 5.19 11.78 11.59
CA GLU A 169 6.42 12.58 11.65
C GLU A 169 7.30 12.10 12.81
N GLN A 170 6.71 11.97 14.01
CA GLN A 170 7.41 11.45 15.19
C GLN A 170 7.98 10.04 14.98
N PHE A 171 7.26 9.18 14.27
CA PHE A 171 7.73 7.83 13.95
C PHE A 171 8.90 7.85 12.94
N GLN A 172 8.88 8.74 11.95
CA GLN A 172 9.96 8.88 10.96
C GLN A 172 11.26 9.38 11.57
N GLU A 173 11.21 10.26 12.58
CA GLU A 173 12.40 10.75 13.28
C GLU A 173 13.16 9.67 14.06
N LEU A 174 12.54 8.51 14.30
CA LEU A 174 13.09 7.43 15.12
C LEU A 174 13.69 6.26 14.32
N ILE A 175 13.55 6.25 13.00
CA ILE A 175 14.00 5.17 12.11
C ILE A 175 15.23 5.62 11.33
#